data_AF-A0A6M0EPM7-F1
#
_entry.id   AF-A0A6M0EPM7-F1
#
_cell.length_a   1.000
_cell.length_b   1.000
_cell.length_c   1.000
_cell.angle_alpha   90.00
_cell.angle_beta   90.00
_cell.angle_gamma   90.00
#
_symmetry.space_group_name_H-M   'P 1'
#
loop_
_entity.id
_entity.type
_entity.pdbx_description
1 polymer ?
#
loop_
_entity_poly.entity_id
_entity_poly.type
_entity_poly.pdbx_seq_one_letter_code
_entity_poly.pdbx_strand_id
1 'polypeptide(L)'
;MPTVSLIRAHSYDQQILRTSIEKVLEPLGGIGAFVKEGNRVLLKPNLLTAGRPGAECITRPEIVYCLAQLVIEVGGKPFLGDSPAFGSAMGVAKANGYLPMMAELNLPIVEFRAQRYQTHSTNFNHLRLSKEAMDADVVINLPKVKSHLQLTLTMGVKNLFGCVPGKMKAWWHMEAGKDEHRFGEMLVETARAIKPDLTILDGIIGHQGNGPSGGEPRPLGILGASSNVFALDRSVVAMLNVDPEIVPTVTAAKRLGINWELDEIDFPQLQPLQIQVLDWKLPDALMPIDFGLPRLLKSTFKHLYIRLIKEPMGAYKN
;
A
#
# COMPACT_ATOMS: atom_id res chain seq x y z
N MET A 1 -12.45 -19.94 -7.75
CA MET A 1 -12.93 -18.55 -7.77
C MET A 1 -12.31 -17.83 -6.58
N PRO A 2 -11.67 -16.67 -6.73
CA PRO A 2 -11.25 -15.86 -5.58
C PRO A 2 -12.47 -15.26 -4.87
N THR A 3 -12.38 -15.14 -3.55
CA THR A 3 -13.41 -14.49 -2.73
C THR A 3 -12.98 -13.07 -2.38
N VAL A 4 -13.86 -12.10 -2.59
CA VAL A 4 -13.68 -10.70 -2.21
C VAL A 4 -14.82 -10.29 -1.30
N SER A 5 -14.48 -10.02 -0.04
CA SER A 5 -15.42 -9.60 0.98
C SER A 5 -15.46 -8.07 1.03
N LEU A 6 -16.64 -7.46 0.82
CA LEU A 6 -16.85 -6.02 0.87
C LEU A 6 -17.96 -5.69 1.87
N ILE A 7 -17.71 -4.73 2.77
CA ILE A 7 -18.71 -4.23 3.72
C ILE A 7 -18.77 -2.71 3.76
N ARG A 8 -19.91 -2.20 4.23
CA ARG A 8 -20.02 -0.84 4.74
C ARG A 8 -19.32 -0.72 6.09
N ALA A 9 -18.48 0.30 6.24
CA ALA A 9 -17.78 0.65 7.47
C ALA A 9 -17.58 2.17 7.51
N HIS A 10 -18.01 2.82 8.60
CA HIS A 10 -18.15 4.29 8.65
C HIS A 10 -17.40 4.95 9.80
N SER A 11 -16.65 4.18 10.59
CA SER A 11 -15.98 4.69 11.78
C SER A 11 -14.59 4.10 11.94
N TYR A 12 -13.67 4.93 12.43
CA TYR A 12 -12.36 4.52 12.93
C TYR A 12 -12.33 4.40 14.47
N ASP A 13 -13.47 4.58 15.15
CA ASP A 13 -13.58 4.21 16.57
C ASP A 13 -13.16 2.74 16.75
N GLN A 14 -12.27 2.47 17.71
CA GLN A 14 -11.58 1.18 17.81
C GLN A 14 -12.55 0.01 18.00
N GLN A 15 -13.60 0.17 18.81
CA GLN A 15 -14.54 -0.91 19.09
C GLN A 15 -15.40 -1.22 17.86
N ILE A 16 -15.93 -0.18 17.21
CA ILE A 16 -16.74 -0.30 15.99
C ILE A 16 -15.89 -0.82 14.83
N LEU A 17 -14.66 -0.31 14.69
CA LEU A 17 -13.74 -0.67 13.63
C LEU A 17 -13.29 -2.13 13.77
N ARG A 18 -12.96 -2.57 14.98
CA ARG A 18 -12.63 -3.97 15.25
C ARG A 18 -13.75 -4.90 14.79
N THR A 19 -14.99 -4.61 15.17
CA THR A 19 -16.17 -5.39 14.74
C THR A 19 -16.30 -5.42 13.22
N SER A 20 -16.01 -4.30 12.55
CA SER A 20 -16.03 -4.21 11.09
C SER A 20 -14.92 -5.04 10.44
N ILE A 21 -13.72 -5.06 11.03
CA ILE A 21 -12.60 -5.91 10.57
C ILE A 21 -12.93 -7.39 10.75
N GLU A 22 -13.49 -7.79 11.89
CA GLU A 22 -13.95 -9.17 12.11
C GLU A 22 -15.01 -9.56 11.06
N LYS A 23 -15.99 -8.68 10.81
CA LYS A 23 -17.04 -8.90 9.82
C LYS A 23 -16.53 -9.01 8.38
N VAL A 24 -15.58 -8.17 7.96
CA VAL A 24 -15.03 -8.25 6.59
C VAL A 24 -14.18 -9.50 6.41
N LEU A 25 -13.60 -10.05 7.48
CA LEU A 25 -12.80 -11.27 7.45
C LEU A 25 -13.62 -12.56 7.63
N GLU A 26 -14.83 -12.49 8.18
CA GLU A 26 -15.69 -13.65 8.45
C GLU A 26 -15.83 -14.59 7.23
N PRO A 27 -16.15 -14.13 6.00
CA PRO A 27 -16.28 -15.02 4.85
C PRO A 27 -14.96 -15.66 4.39
N LEU A 28 -13.83 -15.12 4.85
CA LEU A 28 -12.49 -15.63 4.56
C LEU A 28 -11.98 -16.58 5.66
N GLY A 29 -12.84 -16.93 6.64
CA GLY A 29 -12.50 -17.78 7.78
C GLY A 29 -11.89 -17.03 8.97
N GLY A 30 -12.00 -15.70 9.00
CA GLY A 30 -11.43 -14.86 10.04
C GLY A 30 -9.90 -14.79 10.02
N ILE A 31 -9.31 -14.10 10.99
CA ILE A 31 -7.84 -13.94 11.05
C ILE A 31 -7.10 -15.27 11.27
N GLY A 32 -7.72 -16.21 11.98
CA GLY A 32 -7.16 -17.52 12.26
C GLY A 32 -7.03 -18.44 11.03
N ALA A 33 -7.68 -18.11 9.91
CA ALA A 33 -7.45 -18.80 8.64
C ALA A 33 -6.05 -18.49 8.07
N PHE A 34 -5.54 -17.29 8.31
CA PHE A 34 -4.29 -16.78 7.75
C PHE A 34 -3.11 -16.87 8.73
N VAL A 35 -3.36 -16.61 10.01
CA VAL A 35 -2.32 -16.53 11.04
C VAL A 35 -2.43 -17.72 11.99
N LYS A 36 -1.29 -18.33 12.28
CA LYS A 36 -1.12 -19.39 13.28
C LYS A 36 -0.21 -18.92 14.41
N GLU A 37 -0.29 -19.62 15.54
CA GLU A 37 0.57 -19.36 16.69
C GLU A 37 2.06 -19.36 16.29
N GLY A 38 2.78 -18.34 16.76
CA GLY A 38 4.21 -18.20 16.51
C GLY A 38 4.57 -17.57 15.16
N ASN A 39 3.62 -17.45 14.20
CA ASN A 39 3.89 -16.82 12.91
C ASN A 39 4.38 -15.38 13.09
N ARG A 40 5.43 -15.03 12.36
CA ARG A 40 5.93 -13.67 12.25
C ARG A 40 5.16 -12.95 11.15
N VAL A 41 4.28 -12.02 11.55
CA VAL A 41 3.28 -11.42 10.65
C VAL A 41 3.66 -9.99 10.30
N LEU A 42 3.91 -9.72 9.02
CA LEU A 42 4.08 -8.36 8.54
C LEU A 42 2.70 -7.68 8.39
N LEU A 43 2.50 -6.57 9.10
CA LEU A 43 1.43 -5.62 8.83
C LEU A 43 1.99 -4.49 7.97
N LYS A 44 1.55 -4.42 6.70
CA LYS A 44 2.06 -3.50 5.69
C LYS A 44 1.07 -2.37 5.38
N PRO A 45 1.01 -1.29 6.19
CA PRO A 45 0.23 -0.10 5.88
C PRO A 45 0.72 0.60 4.61
N ASN A 46 -0.04 1.61 4.17
CA ASN A 46 0.40 2.57 3.17
C ASN A 46 0.98 3.83 3.83
N LEU A 47 2.25 3.81 4.23
CA LEU A 47 2.96 4.97 4.75
C LEU A 47 3.58 5.74 3.58
N LEU A 48 2.92 6.81 3.16
CA LEU A 48 3.34 7.62 2.02
C LEU A 48 4.36 8.70 2.43
N THR A 49 3.97 9.57 3.34
CA THR A 49 4.70 10.78 3.72
C THR A 49 4.36 11.23 5.13
N ALA A 50 5.31 11.89 5.80
CA ALA A 50 5.13 12.53 7.10
C ALA A 50 4.42 13.90 7.00
N GLY A 51 4.35 14.49 5.80
CA GLY A 51 4.05 15.92 5.65
C GLY A 51 2.58 16.30 5.56
N ARG A 52 1.63 15.37 5.72
CA ARG A 52 0.18 15.64 5.58
C ARG A 52 -0.72 14.83 6.53
N PRO A 53 -0.57 14.94 7.87
CA PRO A 53 -1.52 14.34 8.81
C PRO A 53 -2.95 14.81 8.51
N GLY A 54 -3.93 13.90 8.56
CA GLY A 54 -5.34 14.20 8.31
C GLY A 54 -5.75 14.32 6.84
N ALA A 55 -4.82 14.27 5.87
CA ALA A 55 -5.15 14.28 4.45
C ALA A 55 -5.67 12.93 3.91
N GLU A 56 -5.78 11.91 4.77
CA GLU A 56 -6.25 10.55 4.42
C GLU A 56 -5.45 9.89 3.28
N CYS A 57 -4.20 10.30 3.09
CA CYS A 57 -3.32 9.76 2.05
C CYS A 57 -2.51 8.52 2.50
N ILE A 58 -2.75 8.05 3.73
CA ILE A 58 -2.13 6.88 4.34
C ILE A 58 -3.17 6.01 5.03
N THR A 59 -2.86 4.74 5.27
CA THR A 59 -3.69 3.88 6.12
C THR A 59 -3.80 4.47 7.52
N ARG A 60 -4.99 4.43 8.11
CA ARG A 60 -5.24 4.94 9.46
C ARG A 60 -4.60 4.01 10.53
N PRO A 61 -3.93 4.55 11.57
CA PRO A 61 -3.29 3.73 12.61
C PRO A 61 -4.27 2.80 13.34
N GLU A 62 -5.53 3.20 13.46
CA GLU A 62 -6.62 2.43 14.05
C GLU A 62 -6.82 1.08 13.34
N ILE A 63 -6.70 1.04 12.01
CA ILE A 63 -6.78 -0.20 11.22
C ILE A 63 -5.67 -1.16 11.63
N VAL A 64 -4.44 -0.65 11.74
CA VAL A 64 -3.28 -1.46 12.09
C VAL A 64 -3.36 -1.94 13.54
N TYR A 65 -3.82 -1.07 14.46
CA TYR A 65 -4.01 -1.41 15.86
C TYR A 65 -5.03 -2.53 16.04
N CYS A 66 -6.25 -2.39 15.51
CA CYS A 66 -7.30 -3.39 15.65
C CYS A 66 -6.89 -4.73 15.02
N LEU A 67 -6.22 -4.70 13.86
CA LEU A 67 -5.73 -5.93 13.23
C LEU A 67 -4.58 -6.56 14.02
N ALA A 68 -3.65 -5.77 14.56
CA ALA A 68 -2.57 -6.30 15.38
C ALA A 68 -3.11 -7.02 16.63
N GLN A 69 -4.17 -6.51 17.26
CA GLN A 69 -4.85 -7.21 18.36
C GLN A 69 -5.37 -8.59 17.92
N LEU A 70 -6.09 -8.65 16.79
CA LEU A 70 -6.59 -9.91 16.24
C LEU A 70 -5.46 -10.92 15.93
N VAL A 71 -4.33 -10.43 15.42
CA VAL A 71 -3.15 -11.27 15.16
C VAL A 71 -2.52 -11.79 16.45
N ILE A 72 -2.40 -10.95 17.48
CA ILE A 72 -1.85 -11.33 18.80
C ILE A 72 -2.75 -12.37 19.48
N GLU A 73 -4.07 -12.21 19.40
CA GLU A 73 -5.05 -13.10 20.03
C GLU A 73 -4.97 -14.54 19.50
N VAL A 74 -4.64 -14.71 18.22
CA VAL A 74 -4.42 -16.04 17.62
C VAL A 74 -2.97 -16.53 17.79
N GLY A 75 -2.18 -15.86 18.62
CA GLY A 75 -0.80 -16.22 18.95
C GLY A 75 0.25 -15.78 17.91
N GLY A 76 -0.13 -14.98 16.92
CA GLY A 76 0.78 -14.40 15.94
C GLY A 76 1.67 -13.32 16.56
N LYS A 77 2.79 -13.03 15.88
CA LYS A 77 3.79 -12.02 16.28
C LYS A 77 3.81 -10.91 15.23
N PRO A 78 2.92 -9.91 15.32
CA PRO A 78 2.84 -8.86 14.32
C PRO A 78 4.02 -7.90 14.44
N PHE A 79 4.40 -7.31 13.31
CA PHE A 79 5.26 -6.14 13.25
C PHE A 79 4.82 -5.23 12.10
N LEU A 80 4.96 -3.92 12.27
CA LEU A 80 4.68 -2.93 11.25
C LEU A 80 5.92 -2.74 10.38
N GLY A 81 5.76 -2.70 9.06
CA GLY A 81 6.85 -2.33 8.16
C GLY A 81 6.37 -1.62 6.90
N ASP A 82 7.12 -0.63 6.43
CA ASP A 82 6.97 -0.02 5.11
C ASP A 82 8.32 0.60 4.66
N SER A 83 8.41 1.01 3.41
CA SER A 83 9.47 1.90 2.92
C SER A 83 8.80 3.14 2.30
N PRO A 84 8.50 4.19 3.08
CA PRO A 84 7.92 5.40 2.52
C PRO A 84 8.82 6.03 1.46
N ALA A 85 8.25 6.81 0.53
CA ALA A 85 9.01 7.47 -0.52
C ALA A 85 10.06 8.46 0.05
N PHE A 86 9.73 9.07 1.19
CA PHE A 86 10.59 10.00 1.91
C PHE A 86 10.53 9.73 3.41
N GLY A 87 11.70 9.74 4.06
CA GLY A 87 11.83 9.44 5.49
C GLY A 87 11.94 7.94 5.79
N SER A 88 11.91 7.61 7.07
CA SER A 88 11.91 6.23 7.57
C SER A 88 10.48 5.80 7.94
N ALA A 89 10.21 4.50 8.00
CA ALA A 89 8.92 3.98 8.46
C ALA A 89 8.57 4.53 9.85
N MET A 90 9.54 4.51 10.77
CA MET A 90 9.39 5.08 12.12
C MET A 90 9.06 6.58 12.08
N GLY A 91 9.75 7.36 11.24
CA GLY A 91 9.53 8.80 11.13
C GLY A 91 8.14 9.14 10.60
N VAL A 92 7.68 8.43 9.57
CA VAL A 92 6.34 8.61 8.99
C VAL A 92 5.26 8.14 9.94
N ALA A 93 5.44 6.99 10.61
CA ALA A 93 4.53 6.49 11.63
C ALA A 93 4.38 7.50 12.77
N LYS A 94 5.49 8.07 13.26
CA LYS A 94 5.49 9.13 14.27
C LYS A 94 4.70 10.35 13.86
N ALA A 95 4.98 10.88 12.67
CA ALA A 95 4.32 12.10 12.19
C ALA A 95 2.81 11.92 12.00
N ASN A 96 2.34 10.69 11.80
CA ASN A 96 0.95 10.36 11.54
C ASN A 96 0.24 9.65 12.71
N GLY A 97 0.77 9.77 13.94
CA GLY A 97 0.04 9.36 15.14
C GLY A 97 -0.01 7.85 15.41
N TYR A 98 0.86 7.05 14.80
CA TYR A 98 0.89 5.61 15.05
C TYR A 98 1.42 5.26 16.46
N LEU A 99 2.41 6.01 16.96
CA LEU A 99 3.22 5.57 18.11
C LEU A 99 2.43 5.19 19.37
N PRO A 100 1.40 5.95 19.81
CA PRO A 100 0.66 5.58 21.03
C PRO A 100 0.07 4.17 20.95
N MET A 101 -0.60 3.86 19.84
CA MET A 101 -1.23 2.56 19.59
C MET A 101 -0.20 1.44 19.40
N MET A 102 0.91 1.71 18.71
CA MET A 102 1.95 0.69 18.52
C MET A 102 2.65 0.39 19.86
N ALA A 103 2.86 1.40 20.71
CA ALA A 103 3.47 1.22 22.03
C ALA A 103 2.58 0.40 22.97
N GLU A 104 1.27 0.64 22.96
CA GLU A 104 0.30 -0.12 23.78
C GLU A 104 0.35 -1.63 23.48
N LEU A 105 0.50 -2.01 22.22
CA LEU A 105 0.60 -3.41 21.79
C LEU A 105 2.03 -3.96 21.80
N ASN A 106 3.03 -3.16 22.21
CA ASN A 106 4.45 -3.47 22.01
C ASN A 106 4.78 -3.86 20.55
N LEU A 107 4.10 -3.26 19.58
CA LEU A 107 4.22 -3.59 18.17
C LEU A 107 5.51 -2.97 17.57
N PRO A 108 6.48 -3.79 17.12
CA PRO A 108 7.70 -3.26 16.53
C PRO A 108 7.42 -2.57 15.19
N ILE A 109 8.01 -1.39 14.98
CA ILE A 109 8.07 -0.73 13.67
C ILE A 109 9.44 -1.02 13.07
N VAL A 110 9.48 -1.73 11.96
CA VAL A 110 10.70 -2.28 11.35
C VAL A 110 10.97 -1.60 10.01
N GLU A 111 12.22 -1.15 9.83
CA GLU A 111 12.70 -0.63 8.55
C GLU A 111 13.05 -1.77 7.60
N PHE A 112 12.69 -1.61 6.32
CA PHE A 112 12.96 -2.63 5.31
C PHE A 112 14.39 -2.60 4.78
N ARG A 113 15.03 -3.76 4.72
CA ARG A 113 16.34 -4.00 4.11
C ARG A 113 16.19 -4.61 2.73
N ALA A 114 16.96 -4.11 1.77
CA ALA A 114 16.87 -4.54 0.37
C ALA A 114 17.74 -5.76 0.08
N GLN A 115 17.13 -6.87 -0.33
CA GLN A 115 17.80 -8.10 -0.77
C GLN A 115 17.26 -8.53 -2.16
N ARG A 116 18.09 -9.21 -2.96
CA ARG A 116 17.65 -9.75 -4.26
C ARG A 116 16.92 -11.07 -4.05
N TYR A 117 15.82 -11.26 -4.77
CA TYR A 117 15.03 -12.49 -4.80
C TYR A 117 14.74 -12.83 -6.27
N GLN A 118 14.56 -14.11 -6.56
CA GLN A 118 14.03 -14.50 -7.87
C GLN A 118 12.59 -14.03 -8.00
N THR A 119 12.25 -13.43 -9.12
CA THR A 119 10.88 -13.05 -9.48
C THR A 119 10.35 -13.99 -10.56
N HIS A 120 9.04 -13.94 -10.83
CA HIS A 120 8.45 -14.77 -11.87
C HIS A 120 8.91 -14.34 -13.27
N SER A 121 9.10 -13.03 -13.48
CA SER A 121 9.64 -12.47 -14.73
C SER A 121 11.17 -12.39 -14.71
N THR A 122 11.81 -12.89 -15.77
CA THR A 122 13.25 -12.69 -16.01
C THR A 122 13.63 -11.21 -16.17
N ASN A 123 12.69 -10.39 -16.64
CA ASN A 123 12.89 -8.96 -16.87
C ASN A 123 13.00 -8.16 -15.57
N PHE A 124 12.58 -8.72 -14.44
CA PHE A 124 12.57 -8.04 -13.14
C PHE A 124 13.31 -8.80 -12.02
N ASN A 125 14.06 -9.86 -12.35
CA ASN A 125 14.86 -10.65 -11.40
C ASN A 125 15.94 -9.87 -10.61
N HIS A 126 16.20 -8.63 -11.00
CA HIS A 126 17.14 -7.74 -10.33
C HIS A 126 16.44 -6.80 -9.32
N LEU A 127 15.12 -6.86 -9.19
CA LEU A 127 14.39 -6.14 -8.15
C LEU A 127 14.91 -6.57 -6.77
N ARG A 128 15.21 -5.56 -5.95
CA ARG A 128 15.56 -5.78 -4.55
C ARG A 128 14.29 -5.57 -3.72
N LEU A 129 13.83 -6.64 -3.09
CA LEU A 129 12.66 -6.66 -2.23
C LEU A 129 13.08 -6.58 -0.75
N SER A 130 12.11 -6.28 0.10
CA SER A 130 12.27 -6.25 1.55
C SER A 130 12.55 -7.64 2.07
N LYS A 131 13.69 -7.80 2.75
CA LYS A 131 14.00 -9.03 3.47
C LYS A 131 12.93 -9.35 4.51
N GLU A 132 12.47 -8.34 5.23
CA GLU A 132 11.49 -8.48 6.31
C GLU A 132 10.13 -8.94 5.79
N ALA A 133 9.74 -8.52 4.58
CA ALA A 133 8.52 -9.00 3.93
C ALA A 133 8.67 -10.42 3.39
N MET A 134 9.80 -10.75 2.78
CA MET A 134 10.06 -12.07 2.20
C MET A 134 10.31 -13.16 3.26
N ASP A 135 10.85 -12.79 4.43
CA ASP A 135 11.12 -13.69 5.55
C ASP A 135 9.94 -13.74 6.56
N ALA A 136 8.83 -13.03 6.31
CA ALA A 136 7.65 -13.13 7.14
C ALA A 136 6.88 -14.42 6.83
N ASP A 137 6.30 -15.04 7.86
CA ASP A 137 5.46 -16.24 7.66
C ASP A 137 4.11 -15.86 7.03
N VAL A 138 3.63 -14.66 7.32
CA VAL A 138 2.37 -14.10 6.80
C VAL A 138 2.57 -12.63 6.47
N VAL A 139 2.15 -12.21 5.28
CA VAL A 139 2.13 -10.81 4.84
C VAL A 139 0.69 -10.31 4.71
N ILE A 140 0.31 -9.38 5.59
CA ILE A 140 -0.98 -8.69 5.52
C ILE A 140 -0.80 -7.28 4.96
N ASN A 141 -1.29 -7.06 3.74
CA ASN A 141 -1.23 -5.80 3.01
C ASN A 141 -2.41 -4.89 3.37
N LEU A 142 -2.14 -3.65 3.75
CA LEU A 142 -3.15 -2.72 4.27
C LEU A 142 -3.19 -1.42 3.43
N PRO A 143 -3.63 -1.48 2.16
CA PRO A 143 -3.68 -0.31 1.28
C PRO A 143 -4.78 0.69 1.69
N LYS A 144 -4.55 1.98 1.44
CA LYS A 144 -5.59 3.02 1.39
C LYS A 144 -6.08 3.17 -0.05
N VAL A 145 -7.39 3.35 -0.27
CA VAL A 145 -7.96 3.74 -1.56
C VAL A 145 -7.59 5.17 -1.92
N LYS A 146 -6.81 5.36 -3.00
CA LYS A 146 -6.43 6.70 -3.45
C LYS A 146 -6.44 6.85 -4.96
N SER A 147 -6.65 8.07 -5.44
CA SER A 147 -6.27 8.48 -6.79
C SER A 147 -4.76 8.71 -6.87
N HIS A 148 -4.20 8.62 -8.08
CA HIS A 148 -2.77 8.79 -8.30
C HIS A 148 -2.49 9.43 -9.66
N LEU A 149 -1.80 10.58 -9.69
CA LEU A 149 -1.46 11.32 -10.91
C LEU A 149 -0.78 10.47 -11.99
N GLN A 150 0.06 9.50 -11.62
CA GLN A 150 0.82 8.69 -12.59
C GLN A 150 0.26 7.28 -12.85
N LEU A 151 -0.70 6.81 -12.03
CA LEU A 151 -1.14 5.40 -12.04
C LEU A 151 -2.66 5.26 -11.96
N THR A 152 -3.36 6.38 -12.05
CA THR A 152 -4.82 6.50 -11.88
C THR A 152 -5.28 6.22 -10.45
N LEU A 153 -4.92 5.08 -9.88
CA LEU A 153 -5.29 4.64 -8.54
C LEU A 153 -4.09 4.07 -7.74
N THR A 154 -4.21 4.10 -6.42
CA THR A 154 -3.40 3.32 -5.47
C THR A 154 -4.33 2.46 -4.64
N MET A 155 -4.09 1.15 -4.68
CA MET A 155 -4.83 0.11 -3.96
C MET A 155 -3.83 -0.99 -3.53
N GLY A 156 -4.26 -2.25 -3.49
CA GLY A 156 -3.49 -3.38 -3.00
C GLY A 156 -2.20 -3.65 -3.75
N VAL A 157 -2.25 -3.79 -5.08
CA VAL A 157 -1.06 -4.11 -5.89
C VAL A 157 -0.02 -3.01 -5.76
N LYS A 158 -0.43 -1.74 -5.87
CA LYS A 158 0.50 -0.61 -5.77
C LYS A 158 1.11 -0.46 -4.38
N ASN A 159 0.37 -0.79 -3.32
CA ASN A 159 0.88 -0.67 -1.94
C ASN A 159 2.05 -1.62 -1.65
N LEU A 160 2.12 -2.76 -2.35
CA LEU A 160 3.22 -3.73 -2.25
C LEU A 160 4.53 -3.23 -2.87
N PHE A 161 4.49 -2.20 -3.71
CA PHE A 161 5.72 -1.47 -4.08
C PHE A 161 6.38 -0.82 -2.87
N GLY A 162 5.64 -0.65 -1.77
CA GLY A 162 6.14 -0.45 -0.41
C GLY A 162 7.32 -1.33 -0.04
N CYS A 163 7.33 -2.58 -0.50
CA CYS A 163 8.33 -3.60 -0.21
C CYS A 163 9.60 -3.52 -1.09
N VAL A 164 9.75 -2.52 -1.96
CA VAL A 164 10.99 -2.28 -2.74
C VAL A 164 11.83 -1.21 -2.03
N PRO A 165 12.80 -1.52 -1.15
CA PRO A 165 13.29 -0.52 -0.22
C PRO A 165 14.22 0.54 -0.85
N GLY A 166 14.14 1.76 -0.31
CA GLY A 166 15.13 2.83 -0.53
C GLY A 166 14.99 3.62 -1.84
N LYS A 167 16.07 4.34 -2.20
CA LYS A 167 16.13 5.25 -3.37
C LYS A 167 15.87 4.56 -4.71
N MET A 168 15.90 3.23 -4.73
CA MET A 168 15.54 2.42 -5.88
C MET A 168 14.13 2.72 -6.37
N LYS A 169 13.17 3.11 -5.50
CA LYS A 169 11.82 3.51 -5.95
C LYS A 169 11.87 4.70 -6.91
N ALA A 170 12.61 5.74 -6.55
CA ALA A 170 12.77 6.91 -7.41
C ALA A 170 13.49 6.55 -8.72
N TRP A 171 14.50 5.66 -8.65
CA TRP A 171 15.17 5.16 -9.84
C TRP A 171 14.24 4.33 -10.74
N TRP A 172 13.39 3.49 -10.17
CA TRP A 172 12.38 2.72 -10.92
C TRP A 172 11.33 3.60 -11.59
N HIS A 173 10.87 4.63 -10.88
CA HIS A 173 10.02 5.66 -11.49
C HIS A 173 10.75 6.41 -12.62
N MET A 174 12.06 6.60 -12.56
CA MET A 174 12.83 7.23 -13.64
C MET A 174 13.14 6.28 -14.80
N GLU A 175 13.40 5.01 -14.54
CA GLU A 175 13.89 4.06 -15.54
C GLU A 175 12.76 3.26 -16.18
N ALA A 176 11.91 2.65 -15.36
CA ALA A 176 10.71 1.97 -15.86
C ALA A 176 9.58 2.96 -16.17
N GLY A 177 9.52 4.13 -15.53
CA GLY A 177 8.47 5.12 -15.76
C GLY A 177 8.53 5.88 -17.09
N LYS A 178 9.57 5.65 -17.91
CA LYS A 178 9.59 6.08 -19.32
C LYS A 178 8.57 5.31 -20.17
N ASP A 179 8.11 4.17 -19.67
CA ASP A 179 7.09 3.30 -20.29
C ASP A 179 6.09 2.86 -19.21
N GLU A 180 4.87 3.39 -19.31
CA GLU A 180 3.80 3.08 -18.35
C GLU A 180 3.46 1.60 -18.26
N HIS A 181 3.59 0.86 -19.37
CA HIS A 181 3.31 -0.55 -19.40
C HIS A 181 4.38 -1.33 -18.63
N ARG A 182 5.65 -0.97 -18.83
CA ARG A 182 6.77 -1.58 -18.12
C ARG A 182 6.72 -1.29 -16.62
N PHE A 183 6.36 -0.08 -16.23
CA PHE A 183 6.19 0.25 -14.82
C PHE A 183 5.01 -0.50 -14.19
N GLY A 184 3.87 -0.59 -14.88
CA GLY A 184 2.73 -1.42 -14.46
C GLY A 184 3.13 -2.89 -14.27
N GLU A 185 3.87 -3.47 -15.21
CA GLU A 185 4.37 -4.85 -15.13
C GLU A 185 5.27 -5.05 -13.90
N MET A 186 6.21 -4.14 -13.66
CA MET A 186 7.08 -4.19 -12.47
C MET A 186 6.27 -4.20 -11.16
N LEU A 187 5.20 -3.42 -11.06
CA LEU A 187 4.33 -3.39 -9.89
C LEU A 187 3.59 -4.70 -9.69
N VAL A 188 3.07 -5.29 -10.77
CA VAL A 188 2.41 -6.60 -10.73
C VAL A 188 3.38 -7.70 -10.35
N GLU A 189 4.58 -7.72 -10.94
CA GLU A 189 5.63 -8.68 -10.60
C GLU A 189 6.10 -8.53 -9.14
N THR A 190 6.17 -7.31 -8.63
CA THR A 190 6.42 -7.07 -7.19
C THR A 190 5.32 -7.69 -6.34
N ALA A 191 4.04 -7.48 -6.69
CA ALA A 191 2.91 -8.06 -5.96
C ALA A 191 2.91 -9.60 -6.02
N ARG A 192 3.26 -10.19 -7.17
CA ARG A 192 3.39 -11.65 -7.32
C ARG A 192 4.55 -12.22 -6.52
N ALA A 193 5.68 -11.52 -6.46
CA ALA A 193 6.86 -11.96 -5.70
C ALA A 193 6.63 -11.86 -4.19
N ILE A 194 5.98 -10.80 -3.71
CA ILE A 194 5.61 -10.67 -2.29
C ILE A 194 4.47 -11.61 -1.92
N LYS A 195 3.49 -11.81 -2.82
CA LYS A 195 2.34 -12.72 -2.66
C LYS A 195 1.67 -12.56 -1.28
N PRO A 196 1.03 -11.41 -0.99
CA PRO A 196 0.41 -11.22 0.33
C PRO A 196 -0.67 -12.28 0.58
N ASP A 197 -0.68 -12.86 1.78
CA ASP A 197 -1.65 -13.86 2.21
C ASP A 197 -3.04 -13.25 2.37
N LEU A 198 -3.09 -11.98 2.77
CA LEU A 198 -4.31 -11.23 2.99
C LEU A 198 -4.09 -9.75 2.63
N THR A 199 -5.05 -9.15 1.93
CA THR A 199 -5.13 -7.70 1.74
C THR A 199 -6.41 -7.18 2.38
N ILE A 200 -6.31 -6.19 3.26
CA ILE A 200 -7.46 -5.47 3.83
C ILE A 200 -7.37 -4.01 3.41
N LEU A 201 -8.30 -3.59 2.56
CA LEU A 201 -8.37 -2.26 1.98
C LEU A 201 -9.08 -1.29 2.91
N ASP A 202 -8.37 -0.24 3.29
CA ASP A 202 -8.91 0.92 3.99
C ASP A 202 -9.52 1.90 2.98
N GLY A 203 -10.83 1.76 2.79
CA GLY A 203 -11.67 2.65 1.99
C GLY A 203 -12.77 3.31 2.83
N ILE A 204 -12.61 3.45 4.15
CA ILE A 204 -13.62 4.15 4.96
C ILE A 204 -13.61 5.63 4.57
N ILE A 205 -12.42 6.23 4.58
CA ILE A 205 -12.13 7.50 3.93
C ILE A 205 -10.99 7.29 2.93
N GLY A 206 -11.26 7.50 1.64
CA GLY A 206 -10.26 7.49 0.57
C GLY A 206 -9.61 8.85 0.36
N HIS A 207 -8.75 8.95 -0.65
CA HIS A 207 -8.06 10.18 -1.06
C HIS A 207 -8.22 10.39 -2.57
N GLN A 208 -9.05 11.34 -2.99
CA GLN A 208 -9.39 11.55 -4.40
C GLN A 208 -8.74 12.81 -4.99
N GLY A 209 -8.85 13.02 -6.30
CA GLY A 209 -8.29 14.18 -6.99
C GLY A 209 -6.79 14.04 -7.26
N ASN A 210 -6.01 15.09 -6.98
CA ASN A 210 -4.59 15.17 -7.35
C ASN A 210 -3.63 14.40 -6.40
N GLY A 211 -3.94 13.13 -6.11
CA GLY A 211 -3.09 12.21 -5.34
C GLY A 211 -1.76 11.86 -6.03
N PRO A 212 -0.79 11.22 -5.36
CA PRO A 212 -0.99 10.37 -4.19
C PRO A 212 -1.03 11.09 -2.84
N SER A 213 -0.60 12.36 -2.80
CA SER A 213 -0.61 13.19 -1.58
C SER A 213 -1.34 14.52 -1.75
N GLY A 214 -1.52 15.00 -2.99
CA GLY A 214 -2.09 16.30 -3.34
C GLY A 214 -3.61 16.37 -3.43
N GLY A 215 -4.31 15.27 -3.12
CA GLY A 215 -5.76 15.17 -3.19
C GLY A 215 -6.49 15.54 -1.90
N GLU A 216 -7.76 15.18 -1.84
CA GLU A 216 -8.69 15.49 -0.74
C GLU A 216 -9.30 14.21 -0.13
N PRO A 217 -9.57 14.19 1.19
CA PRO A 217 -10.33 13.13 1.82
C PRO A 217 -11.70 12.93 1.16
N ARG A 218 -12.07 11.67 0.93
CA ARG A 218 -13.39 11.28 0.37
C ARG A 218 -14.01 10.18 1.22
N PRO A 219 -15.10 10.43 1.95
CA PRO A 219 -15.86 9.37 2.59
C PRO A 219 -16.39 8.40 1.53
N LEU A 220 -15.96 7.15 1.63
CA LEU A 220 -16.39 6.05 0.75
C LEU A 220 -17.18 5.03 1.57
N GLY A 221 -16.78 4.85 2.83
CA GLY A 221 -17.50 4.05 3.82
C GLY A 221 -17.37 2.55 3.58
N ILE A 222 -16.21 2.08 3.11
CA ILE A 222 -15.99 0.69 2.70
C ILE A 222 -14.74 0.09 3.35
N LEU A 223 -14.86 -1.16 3.80
CA LEU A 223 -13.73 -2.06 3.98
C LEU A 223 -13.84 -3.19 2.98
N GLY A 224 -12.70 -3.61 2.44
CA GLY A 224 -12.62 -4.78 1.58
C GLY A 224 -11.52 -5.73 2.01
N ALA A 225 -11.71 -7.03 1.85
CA ALA A 225 -10.70 -8.03 2.15
C ALA A 225 -10.66 -9.15 1.12
N SER A 226 -9.46 -9.65 0.82
CA SER A 226 -9.26 -10.84 -0.01
C SER A 226 -7.86 -11.41 0.16
N SER A 227 -7.71 -12.72 -0.04
CA SER A 227 -6.40 -13.37 -0.25
C SER A 227 -5.88 -13.21 -1.67
N ASN A 228 -6.69 -12.68 -2.60
CA ASN A 228 -6.29 -12.36 -3.95
C ASN A 228 -6.31 -10.84 -4.17
N VAL A 229 -5.14 -10.23 -4.07
CA VAL A 229 -4.97 -8.78 -4.22
C VAL A 229 -5.43 -8.25 -5.58
N PHE A 230 -5.32 -9.05 -6.65
CA PHE A 230 -5.74 -8.65 -8.00
C PHE A 230 -7.26 -8.64 -8.15
N ALA A 231 -7.95 -9.64 -7.59
CA ALA A 231 -9.41 -9.69 -7.57
C ALA A 231 -9.98 -8.54 -6.71
N LEU A 232 -9.35 -8.24 -5.57
CA LEU A 232 -9.73 -7.10 -4.74
C LEU A 232 -9.56 -5.77 -5.49
N ASP A 233 -8.41 -5.51 -6.11
CA ASP A 233 -8.17 -4.29 -6.87
C ASP A 233 -9.18 -4.16 -8.04
N ARG A 234 -9.46 -5.24 -8.78
CA ARG A 234 -10.47 -5.26 -9.84
C ARG A 234 -11.87 -4.88 -9.33
N SER A 235 -12.23 -5.38 -8.16
CA SER A 235 -13.52 -5.11 -7.50
C SER A 235 -13.64 -3.63 -7.10
N VAL A 236 -12.56 -3.05 -6.57
CA VAL A 236 -12.52 -1.63 -6.17
C VAL A 236 -12.58 -0.71 -7.39
N VAL A 237 -11.93 -1.06 -8.49
CA VAL A 237 -12.02 -0.31 -9.76
C VAL A 237 -13.46 -0.23 -10.25
N ALA A 238 -14.19 -1.34 -10.23
CA ALA A 238 -15.61 -1.38 -10.60
C ALA A 238 -16.47 -0.53 -9.63
N MET A 239 -16.22 -0.66 -8.32
CA MET A 239 -16.90 0.14 -7.30
C MET A 239 -16.69 1.63 -7.50
N LEU A 240 -15.48 2.08 -7.85
CA LEU A 240 -15.18 3.50 -8.08
C LEU A 240 -15.64 3.99 -9.47
N ASN A 241 -16.29 3.14 -10.26
CA ASN A 241 -16.72 3.44 -11.63
C ASN A 241 -15.57 3.97 -12.51
N VAL A 242 -14.38 3.39 -12.34
CA VAL A 242 -13.18 3.73 -13.14
C VAL A 242 -13.02 2.68 -14.23
N ASP A 243 -12.70 3.12 -15.46
CA ASP A 243 -12.37 2.21 -16.55
C ASP A 243 -11.10 1.41 -16.21
N PRO A 244 -11.16 0.05 -16.16
CA PRO A 244 -9.99 -0.77 -15.86
C PRO A 244 -8.84 -0.58 -16.86
N GLU A 245 -9.11 -0.17 -18.10
CA GLU A 245 -8.09 0.01 -19.13
C GLU A 245 -7.19 1.23 -18.89
N ILE A 246 -7.63 2.17 -18.05
CA ILE A 246 -6.80 3.33 -17.68
C ILE A 246 -6.00 3.12 -16.38
N VAL A 247 -6.07 1.93 -15.76
CA VAL A 247 -5.34 1.61 -14.52
C VAL A 247 -4.13 0.73 -14.86
N PRO A 248 -2.88 1.26 -14.84
CA PRO A 248 -1.71 0.54 -15.33
C PRO A 248 -1.44 -0.81 -14.66
N THR A 249 -1.78 -0.96 -13.38
CA THR A 249 -1.63 -2.24 -12.67
C THR A 249 -2.65 -3.28 -13.12
N VAL A 250 -3.86 -2.86 -13.48
CA VAL A 250 -4.92 -3.77 -13.98
C VAL A 250 -4.60 -4.21 -15.39
N THR A 251 -4.23 -3.27 -16.28
CA THR A 251 -3.85 -3.63 -17.65
C THR A 251 -2.60 -4.50 -17.70
N ALA A 252 -1.61 -4.23 -16.84
CA ALA A 252 -0.43 -5.08 -16.71
C ALA A 252 -0.77 -6.48 -16.19
N ALA A 253 -1.64 -6.60 -15.18
CA ALA A 253 -2.08 -7.89 -14.67
C ALA A 253 -2.77 -8.71 -15.77
N LYS A 254 -3.67 -8.08 -16.54
CA LYS A 254 -4.34 -8.70 -17.70
C LYS A 254 -3.34 -9.19 -18.76
N ARG A 255 -2.34 -8.39 -19.14
CA ARG A 255 -1.28 -8.80 -20.08
C ARG A 255 -0.46 -9.99 -19.58
N LEU A 256 -0.30 -10.12 -18.26
CA LEU A 256 0.39 -11.25 -17.62
C LEU A 256 -0.53 -12.46 -17.36
N GLY A 257 -1.78 -12.44 -17.87
CA GLY A 257 -2.74 -13.53 -17.70
C GLY A 257 -3.41 -13.57 -16.32
N ILE A 258 -3.29 -12.51 -15.52
CA ILE A 258 -3.98 -12.34 -14.23
C ILE A 258 -5.16 -11.41 -14.48
N ASN A 259 -6.23 -11.96 -15.04
CA ASN A 259 -7.48 -11.25 -15.26
C ASN A 259 -8.57 -11.89 -14.41
N TRP A 260 -9.42 -11.04 -13.83
CA TRP A 260 -10.63 -11.47 -13.15
C TRP A 260 -11.77 -10.62 -13.70
N GLU A 261 -12.80 -11.25 -14.24
CA GLU A 261 -14.07 -10.58 -14.45
C GLU A 261 -14.93 -10.64 -13.17
N LEU A 262 -15.89 -9.73 -13.04
CA LEU A 262 -16.66 -9.62 -11.80
C LEU A 262 -17.54 -10.84 -11.53
N ASP A 263 -18.00 -11.53 -12.57
CA ASP A 263 -18.75 -12.79 -12.48
C ASP A 263 -17.86 -14.00 -12.15
N GLU A 264 -16.54 -13.85 -12.24
CA GLU A 264 -15.52 -14.82 -11.81
C GLU A 264 -15.01 -14.54 -10.39
N ILE A 265 -15.65 -13.65 -9.63
CA ILE A 265 -15.29 -13.32 -8.25
C ILE A 265 -16.48 -13.63 -7.34
N ASP A 266 -16.21 -14.34 -6.25
CA ASP A 266 -17.20 -14.59 -5.21
C ASP A 266 -17.33 -13.38 -4.28
N PHE A 267 -18.54 -12.84 -4.14
CA PHE A 267 -18.87 -11.71 -3.27
C PHE A 267 -19.85 -12.16 -2.19
N PRO A 268 -19.38 -12.75 -1.07
CA PRO A 268 -20.24 -13.30 -0.03
C PRO A 268 -21.00 -12.25 0.80
N GLN A 269 -20.65 -10.97 0.63
CA GLN A 269 -21.28 -9.85 1.31
C GLN A 269 -21.81 -8.85 0.28
N LEU A 270 -21.14 -7.71 0.06
CA LEU A 270 -21.57 -6.72 -0.94
C LEU A 270 -20.85 -6.93 -2.27
N GLN A 271 -21.58 -6.76 -3.37
CA GLN A 271 -21.01 -6.67 -4.71
C GLN A 271 -20.58 -5.22 -5.02
N PRO A 272 -19.52 -5.01 -5.83
CA PRO A 272 -19.03 -3.67 -6.16
C PRO A 272 -20.10 -2.73 -6.71
N LEU A 273 -21.00 -3.23 -7.57
CA LEU A 273 -22.04 -2.43 -8.21
C LEU A 273 -23.15 -1.97 -7.24
N GLN A 274 -23.33 -2.65 -6.10
CA GLN A 274 -24.30 -2.24 -5.07
C GLN A 274 -23.81 -1.06 -4.23
N ILE A 275 -22.50 -0.82 -4.23
CA ILE A 275 -21.82 0.22 -3.44
C ILE A 275 -21.04 1.18 -4.34
N GLN A 276 -21.45 1.27 -5.60
CA GLN A 276 -20.76 2.05 -6.61
C GLN A 276 -20.70 3.55 -6.25
N VAL A 277 -19.57 4.18 -6.56
CA VAL A 277 -19.29 5.60 -6.36
C VAL A 277 -19.13 6.24 -7.73
N LEU A 278 -20.14 6.99 -8.15
CA LEU A 278 -20.23 7.55 -9.50
C LEU A 278 -19.49 8.89 -9.65
N ASP A 279 -19.24 9.57 -8.54
CA ASP A 279 -18.64 10.91 -8.49
C ASP A 279 -17.21 10.88 -7.91
N TRP A 280 -16.52 9.74 -8.04
CA TRP A 280 -15.10 9.63 -7.70
C TRP A 280 -14.27 10.55 -8.59
N LYS A 281 -13.44 11.40 -7.97
CA LYS A 281 -12.58 12.32 -8.72
C LYS A 281 -11.22 11.69 -9.00
N LEU A 282 -10.92 11.49 -10.28
CA LEU A 282 -9.56 11.27 -10.76
C LEU A 282 -8.77 12.59 -10.79
N PRO A 283 -7.43 12.55 -10.92
CA PRO A 283 -6.63 13.76 -11.07
C PRO A 283 -7.02 14.55 -12.31
N ASP A 284 -6.87 15.89 -12.26
CA ASP A 284 -7.27 16.79 -13.35
C ASP A 284 -6.44 16.54 -14.63
N ALA A 285 -5.20 16.06 -14.46
CA ALA A 285 -4.34 15.61 -15.54
C ALA A 285 -3.45 14.46 -15.04
N LEU A 286 -3.33 13.40 -15.84
CA LEU A 286 -2.33 12.36 -15.56
C LEU A 286 -0.94 12.91 -15.86
N MET A 287 0.00 12.68 -14.94
CA MET A 287 1.41 13.00 -15.13
C MET A 287 2.14 11.78 -15.69
N PRO A 288 3.14 11.98 -16.57
CA PRO A 288 4.08 10.91 -16.94
C PRO A 288 4.66 10.26 -15.68
N ILE A 289 4.93 8.95 -15.74
CA ILE A 289 5.47 8.21 -14.58
C ILE A 289 6.93 8.62 -14.30
N ASP A 290 7.66 9.10 -15.32
CA ASP A 290 8.93 9.77 -15.11
C ASP A 290 8.74 11.09 -14.32
N PHE A 291 9.65 11.38 -13.41
CA PHE A 291 9.55 12.59 -12.57
C PHE A 291 9.92 13.89 -13.30
N GLY A 292 10.34 13.82 -14.57
CA GLY A 292 11.04 14.89 -15.27
C GLY A 292 12.36 15.29 -14.58
N LEU A 293 13.45 15.40 -15.35
CA LEU A 293 14.77 15.85 -14.88
C LEU A 293 14.81 17.08 -13.93
N PRO A 294 13.94 18.11 -14.04
CA PRO A 294 14.18 19.37 -13.31
C PRO A 294 13.93 19.35 -11.79
N ARG A 295 13.10 18.43 -11.26
CA ARG A 295 12.66 18.49 -9.84
C ARG A 295 13.66 17.87 -8.86
N LEU A 296 14.41 16.86 -9.28
CA LEU A 296 15.42 16.19 -8.45
C LEU A 296 16.71 17.01 -8.32
N LEU A 297 17.11 17.74 -9.36
CA LEU A 297 18.26 18.65 -9.28
C LEU A 297 18.04 19.69 -8.17
N LYS A 298 16.87 20.31 -8.09
CA LYS A 298 16.57 21.30 -7.05
C LYS A 298 16.64 20.72 -5.63
N SER A 299 16.16 19.50 -5.42
CA SER A 299 16.19 18.81 -4.11
C SER A 299 17.61 18.37 -3.72
N THR A 300 18.35 17.81 -4.67
CA THR A 300 19.73 17.33 -4.46
C THR A 300 20.69 18.50 -4.23
N PHE A 301 20.53 19.60 -4.98
CA PHE A 301 21.28 20.84 -4.76
C PHE A 301 20.92 21.51 -3.45
N LYS A 302 19.66 21.51 -3.00
CA LYS A 302 19.28 22.06 -1.69
C LYS A 302 19.91 21.26 -0.54
N HIS A 303 19.98 19.93 -0.66
CA HIS A 303 20.69 19.08 0.30
C HIS A 303 22.21 19.25 0.25
N LEU A 304 22.82 19.41 -0.94
CA LEU A 304 24.25 19.71 -1.06
C LEU A 304 24.60 21.09 -0.49
N TYR A 305 23.78 22.10 -0.77
CA TYR A 305 23.96 23.48 -0.30
C TYR A 305 23.88 23.58 1.22
N ILE A 306 22.90 22.90 1.84
CA ILE A 306 22.77 22.85 3.31
C ILE A 306 23.98 22.12 3.94
N ARG A 307 24.50 21.09 3.29
CA ARG A 307 25.66 20.32 3.78
C ARG A 307 26.99 21.06 3.60
N LEU A 308 27.14 21.87 2.55
CA LEU A 308 28.36 22.60 2.24
C LEU A 308 28.50 23.94 2.99
N ILE A 309 27.41 24.50 3.54
CA ILE A 309 27.42 25.83 4.18
C ILE A 309 27.32 25.76 5.71
N LYS A 310 27.01 24.60 6.29
CA LYS A 310 26.82 24.45 7.76
C LYS A 310 27.78 23.49 8.47
N GLU A 311 28.89 23.08 7.86
CA GLU A 311 29.98 22.43 8.60
C GLU A 311 31.25 23.32 8.57
N PRO A 312 31.77 23.77 9.73
CA PRO A 312 33.06 24.44 9.79
C PRO A 312 34.16 23.43 9.43
N MET A 313 34.98 23.76 8.42
CA MET A 313 36.17 22.99 8.02
C MET A 313 37.24 23.03 9.12
N GLY A 314 37.08 22.21 10.16
CA GLY A 314 38.04 22.14 11.27
C GLY A 314 38.27 20.74 11.86
N ALA A 315 37.62 19.69 11.35
CA ALA A 315 37.64 18.37 11.99
C ALA A 315 38.37 17.29 11.17
N TYR A 316 39.48 17.64 10.51
CA TYR A 316 40.51 16.67 10.07
C TYR A 316 41.87 17.38 10.06
N LYS A 317 42.45 17.56 11.25
CA LYS A 317 43.90 17.68 11.43
C LYS A 317 44.30 16.69 12.53
N ASN A 318 44.95 15.63 12.06
CA ASN A 318 45.67 14.54 12.75
C ASN A 318 44.91 13.74 13.80
#